data_AF-A0A7C5DN56-F1
#
_entry.id   AF-A0A7C5DN56-F1
#
_cell.length_a   1.000
_cell.length_b   1.000
_cell.length_c   1.000
_cell.angle_alpha   90.00
_cell.angle_beta   90.00
_cell.angle_gamma   90.00
#
_symmetry.space_group_name_H-M   'P 1'
#
loop_
_entity.id
_entity.type
_entity.pdbx_description
1 polymer ?
#
loop_
_entity_poly.entity_id
_entity_poly.type
_entity_poly.pdbx_seq_one_letter_code
_entity_poly.pdbx_strand_id
1 'polypeptide(L)'
;MSITQTLNRHDRTGLVLNMGLAIGAAAAVQAVVLFTGQDAMTGRELRLWFEPPEWAVTAVWLVLFALMATARWMLNEYTIVGVVPARRMTTVLIIASLLCPLYVPVSGSAIAGFLGNVATIVIAAVAIGLAWLRSRDAAFLLVPLVLWLSFATLLIFVQPGQLQPTQ
;
A
#
# COMPACT_ATOMS: atom_id res chain seq x y z
N MET A 1 4.96 -24.66 -17.18
CA MET A 1 5.26 -24.36 -15.77
C MET A 1 4.24 -23.33 -15.31
N SER A 2 3.45 -23.60 -14.26
CA SER A 2 2.39 -22.67 -13.85
C SER A 2 2.97 -21.44 -13.15
N ILE A 3 2.49 -20.23 -13.50
CA ILE A 3 2.93 -18.95 -12.90
C ILE A 3 2.83 -18.99 -11.36
N THR A 4 1.80 -19.65 -10.84
CA THR A 4 1.57 -19.80 -9.40
C THR A 4 2.62 -20.66 -8.70
N GLN A 5 3.20 -21.64 -9.39
CA GLN A 5 4.31 -22.43 -8.85
C GLN A 5 5.58 -21.58 -8.77
N THR A 6 5.85 -20.73 -9.76
CA THR A 6 7.03 -19.86 -9.76
C THR A 6 6.94 -18.75 -8.71
N LEU A 7 5.77 -18.15 -8.50
CA LEU A 7 5.52 -17.13 -7.46
C LEU A 7 5.74 -17.64 -6.03
N ASN A 8 5.57 -18.94 -5.80
CA ASN A 8 5.72 -19.58 -4.50
C ASN A 8 7.11 -20.19 -4.28
N ARG A 9 8.05 -20.03 -5.23
CA ARG A 9 9.43 -20.46 -5.04
C ARG A 9 10.17 -19.51 -4.10
N HIS A 10 11.06 -20.10 -3.30
CA HIS A 10 11.98 -19.38 -2.43
C HIS A 10 13.32 -19.04 -3.13
N ASP A 11 13.37 -19.06 -4.46
CA ASP A 11 14.56 -18.66 -5.21
C ASP A 11 14.57 -17.15 -5.51
N ARG A 12 15.71 -16.63 -5.98
CA ARG A 12 15.84 -15.24 -6.44
C ARG A 12 14.84 -14.90 -7.54
N THR A 13 14.49 -15.89 -8.37
CA THR A 13 13.46 -15.77 -9.41
C THR A 13 12.09 -15.46 -8.81
N GLY A 14 11.69 -16.18 -7.76
CA GLY A 14 10.46 -15.92 -7.01
C GLY A 14 10.44 -14.54 -6.37
N LEU A 15 11.56 -14.06 -5.84
CA LEU A 15 11.68 -12.72 -5.27
C LEU A 15 11.47 -11.64 -6.35
N VAL A 16 12.23 -11.71 -7.45
CA VAL A 16 12.16 -10.75 -8.55
C VAL A 16 10.77 -10.75 -9.17
N LEU A 17 10.12 -11.90 -9.31
CA LEU A 17 8.77 -12.00 -9.85
C LEU A 17 7.72 -11.37 -8.91
N ASN A 18 7.81 -11.62 -7.59
CA ASN A 18 6.92 -11.00 -6.60
C ASN A 18 7.10 -9.48 -6.58
N MET A 19 8.34 -9.00 -6.53
CA MET A 19 8.66 -7.57 -6.56
C MET A 19 8.20 -6.93 -7.86
N GLY A 20 8.58 -7.50 -9.02
CA GLY A 20 8.24 -6.95 -10.33
C GLY A 20 6.73 -6.86 -10.55
N LEU A 21 5.96 -7.87 -10.09
CA LEU A 21 4.50 -7.85 -10.19
C LEU A 21 3.89 -6.78 -9.26
N ALA A 22 4.35 -6.67 -8.02
CA ALA A 22 3.84 -5.67 -7.07
C ALA A 22 4.20 -4.24 -7.49
N ILE A 23 5.46 -4.01 -7.88
CA ILE A 23 5.95 -2.71 -8.36
C ILE A 23 5.27 -2.33 -9.68
N GLY A 24 5.12 -3.28 -10.61
CA GLY A 24 4.42 -3.04 -11.88
C GLY A 24 2.96 -2.67 -11.68
N ALA A 25 2.25 -3.39 -10.79
CA ALA A 25 0.86 -3.05 -10.43
C ALA A 25 0.78 -1.67 -9.76
N ALA A 26 1.69 -1.37 -8.83
CA ALA A 26 1.77 -0.08 -8.16
C ALA A 26 2.02 1.07 -9.14
N ALA A 27 2.97 0.89 -10.08
CA ALA A 27 3.26 1.87 -11.11
C ALA A 27 2.05 2.12 -12.01
N ALA A 28 1.30 1.06 -12.38
CA ALA A 28 0.07 1.20 -13.16
C ALA A 28 -1.01 1.99 -12.42
N VAL A 29 -1.24 1.69 -11.14
CA VAL A 29 -2.20 2.45 -10.30
C VAL A 29 -1.76 3.90 -10.16
N GLN A 30 -0.48 4.15 -9.84
CA GLN A 30 0.04 5.51 -9.68
C GLN A 30 -0.01 6.30 -10.99
N ALA A 31 0.23 5.66 -12.13
CA ALA A 31 0.05 6.29 -13.44
C ALA A 31 -1.42 6.72 -13.63
N VAL A 32 -2.39 5.85 -13.32
CA VAL A 32 -3.81 6.21 -13.37
C VAL A 32 -4.10 7.41 -12.48
N VAL A 33 -3.62 7.42 -11.24
CA VAL A 33 -3.82 8.54 -10.30
C VAL A 33 -3.28 9.85 -10.87
N LEU A 34 -2.06 9.85 -11.41
CA LEU A 34 -1.44 11.01 -12.06
C LEU A 34 -2.25 11.48 -13.28
N PHE A 35 -2.69 10.55 -14.14
CA PHE A 35 -3.50 10.89 -15.33
C PHE A 35 -4.92 11.36 -14.99
N THR A 36 -5.51 10.89 -13.89
CA THR A 36 -6.82 11.35 -13.42
C THR A 36 -6.79 12.77 -12.82
N GLY A 37 -5.60 13.38 -12.72
CA GLY A 37 -5.45 14.81 -12.49
C GLY A 37 -5.86 15.27 -11.10
N GLN A 38 -5.10 14.88 -10.07
CA GLN A 38 -5.10 15.67 -8.83
C GLN A 38 -4.61 17.11 -9.08
N ASP A 39 -3.89 17.36 -10.17
CA ASP A 39 -3.51 18.70 -10.65
C ASP A 39 -4.70 19.67 -10.78
N ALA A 40 -5.89 19.19 -11.18
CA ALA A 40 -7.07 20.03 -11.37
C ALA A 40 -7.76 20.46 -10.06
N MET A 41 -7.52 19.73 -8.97
CA MET A 41 -7.99 20.08 -7.61
C MET A 41 -6.95 20.91 -6.84
N THR A 42 -5.73 21.01 -7.37
CA THR A 42 -4.56 21.68 -6.78
C THR A 42 -4.35 23.09 -7.37
N GLY A 43 -5.42 23.71 -7.88
CA GLY A 43 -5.54 25.17 -7.97
C GLY A 43 -5.77 25.82 -6.59
N ARG A 44 -5.12 25.32 -5.53
CA ARG A 44 -5.34 25.72 -4.13
C ARG A 44 -4.11 26.39 -3.57
N GLU A 45 -4.21 27.68 -3.28
CA GLU A 45 -3.19 28.53 -2.65
C GLU A 45 -2.73 28.07 -1.24
N LEU A 46 -3.19 26.92 -0.74
CA LEU A 46 -2.82 26.34 0.54
C LEU A 46 -2.33 24.88 0.38
N ARG A 47 -1.09 24.71 -0.11
CA ARG A 47 -0.35 23.44 0.03
C ARG A 47 0.31 23.42 1.40
N LEU A 48 0.21 22.31 2.15
CA LEU A 48 0.89 22.24 3.45
C LEU A 48 2.41 22.20 3.21
N TRP A 49 3.18 22.90 4.04
CA TRP A 49 4.64 22.99 3.88
C TRP A 49 5.37 21.64 3.98
N PHE A 50 4.71 20.63 4.58
CA PHE A 50 5.20 19.26 4.70
C PHE A 50 4.50 18.26 3.76
N GLU A 51 3.63 18.74 2.86
CA GLU A 51 2.98 17.87 1.87
C GLU A 51 3.98 17.52 0.75
N PRO A 52 4.30 16.23 0.55
CA PRO A 52 5.27 15.83 -0.45
C PRO A 52 4.80 16.19 -1.87
N PRO A 53 5.73 16.37 -2.81
CA PRO A 53 5.37 16.44 -4.23
C PRO A 53 4.84 15.09 -4.70
N GLU A 54 4.01 15.08 -5.75
CA GLU A 54 3.30 13.87 -6.21
C GLU A 54 4.25 12.76 -6.68
N TRP A 55 5.38 13.12 -7.29
CA TRP A 55 6.40 12.15 -7.68
C TRP A 55 6.99 11.41 -6.46
N ALA A 56 7.09 12.09 -5.30
CA ALA A 56 7.60 11.48 -4.07
C ALA A 56 6.58 10.52 -3.48
N VAL A 57 5.28 10.86 -3.52
CA VAL A 57 4.18 9.94 -3.14
C VAL A 57 4.26 8.65 -3.96
N THR A 58 4.45 8.78 -5.28
CA THR A 58 4.62 7.63 -6.17
C THR A 58 5.84 6.80 -5.82
N ALA A 59 7.00 7.43 -5.60
CA ALA A 59 8.22 6.73 -5.21
C ALA A 59 8.05 5.96 -3.89
N VAL A 60 7.40 6.56 -2.89
CA VAL A 60 7.11 5.90 -1.61
C VAL A 60 6.26 4.65 -1.82
N TRP A 61 5.17 4.73 -2.61
CA TRP A 61 4.35 3.57 -2.92
C TRP A 61 5.16 2.44 -3.56
N LEU A 62 5.99 2.73 -4.57
CA LEU A 62 6.82 1.71 -5.22
C LEU A 62 7.73 0.99 -4.23
N VAL A 63 8.37 1.74 -3.32
CA VAL A 63 9.21 1.17 -2.26
C VAL A 63 8.38 0.31 -1.31
N LEU A 64 7.23 0.79 -0.85
CA LEU A 64 6.34 0.03 0.04
C LEU A 64 5.87 -1.28 -0.61
N PHE A 65 5.52 -1.27 -1.89
CA PHE A 65 5.16 -2.48 -2.62
C PHE A 65 6.31 -3.46 -2.77
N ALA A 66 7.53 -2.96 -2.99
CA ALA A 66 8.72 -3.81 -2.99
C ALA A 66 8.94 -4.47 -1.61
N LEU A 67 8.78 -3.71 -0.51
CA LEU A 67 8.92 -4.23 0.86
C LEU A 67 7.85 -5.28 1.18
N MET A 68 6.58 -5.03 0.86
CA MET A 68 5.48 -5.99 1.06
C MET A 68 5.66 -7.26 0.23
N ALA A 69 6.12 -7.13 -1.02
CA ALA A 69 6.43 -8.27 -1.88
C ALA A 69 7.58 -9.11 -1.32
N THR A 70 8.60 -8.44 -0.78
CA THR A 70 9.72 -9.10 -0.08
C THR A 70 9.22 -9.84 1.16
N ALA A 71 8.40 -9.20 1.99
CA ALA A 71 7.81 -9.82 3.18
C ALA A 71 7.01 -11.08 2.81
N ARG A 72 6.19 -10.99 1.76
CA ARG A 72 5.43 -12.14 1.23
C ARG A 72 6.36 -13.27 0.75
N TRP A 73 7.45 -12.94 0.08
CA TRP A 73 8.45 -13.92 -0.38
C TRP A 73 9.22 -14.55 0.77
N MET A 74 9.62 -13.79 1.80
CA MET A 74 10.26 -14.34 3.01
C MET A 74 9.35 -15.34 3.72
N LEU A 75 8.04 -15.09 3.72
CA LEU A 75 7.07 -16.05 4.24
C LEU A 75 7.01 -17.36 3.42
N ASN A 76 7.46 -17.40 2.16
CA ASN A 76 7.53 -18.66 1.40
C ASN A 76 8.63 -19.62 1.87
N GLU A 77 9.63 -19.13 2.62
CA GLU A 77 10.71 -19.96 3.17
C GLU A 77 10.19 -20.96 4.20
N TYR A 78 9.10 -20.61 4.87
CA TYR A 78 8.58 -21.40 5.97
C TYR A 78 7.53 -22.41 5.49
N THR A 79 7.87 -23.69 5.57
CA THR A 79 6.99 -24.81 5.22
C THR A 79 6.07 -25.28 6.36
N ILE A 80 6.08 -24.57 7.50
CA ILE A 80 5.31 -24.97 8.68
C ILE A 80 3.81 -24.67 8.51
N VAL A 81 2.98 -25.60 8.96
CA VAL A 81 1.51 -25.45 9.04
C VAL A 81 1.18 -24.17 9.81
N GLY A 82 0.55 -23.19 9.15
CA GLY A 82 0.22 -21.88 9.73
C GLY A 82 0.82 -20.65 9.02
N VAL A 83 1.70 -20.85 8.05
CA VAL A 83 2.29 -19.75 7.24
C VAL A 83 1.35 -19.26 6.13
N VAL A 84 0.45 -20.13 5.68
CA VAL A 84 -0.52 -19.84 4.61
C VAL A 84 -1.43 -18.65 4.95
N PRO A 85 -2.00 -18.53 6.17
CA PRO A 85 -2.74 -17.33 6.60
C PRO A 85 -1.91 -16.05 6.52
N ALA A 86 -0.67 -16.03 7.02
CA ALA A 86 0.18 -14.85 6.98
C ALA A 86 0.43 -14.39 5.54
N ARG A 87 0.83 -15.32 4.65
CA ARG A 87 1.06 -15.02 3.23
C ARG A 87 -0.20 -14.54 2.52
N ARG A 88 -1.36 -15.16 2.79
CA ARG A 88 -2.65 -14.72 2.25
C ARG A 88 -2.97 -13.31 2.73
N MET A 89 -2.79 -13.02 4.02
CA MET A 89 -3.08 -11.71 4.58
C MET A 89 -2.14 -10.63 4.01
N THR A 90 -0.86 -10.92 3.82
CA THR A 90 0.06 -10.00 3.11
C THR A 90 -0.38 -9.76 1.65
N THR A 91 -0.93 -10.77 0.99
CA THR A 91 -1.46 -10.62 -0.38
C THR A 91 -2.71 -9.74 -0.39
N VAL A 92 -3.62 -9.94 0.58
CA VAL A 92 -4.80 -9.07 0.78
C VAL A 92 -4.37 -7.65 1.07
N LEU A 93 -3.33 -7.46 1.90
CA LEU A 93 -2.78 -6.15 2.20
C LEU A 93 -2.23 -5.45 0.96
N ILE A 94 -1.48 -6.17 0.10
CA ILE A 94 -1.00 -5.63 -1.18
C ILE A 94 -2.17 -5.18 -2.04
N ILE A 95 -3.22 -5.99 -2.16
CA ILE A 95 -4.41 -5.64 -2.96
C ILE A 95 -5.14 -4.43 -2.37
N ALA A 96 -5.38 -4.41 -1.05
CA ALA A 96 -6.01 -3.28 -0.37
C ALA A 96 -5.20 -1.99 -0.56
N SER A 97 -3.88 -2.09 -0.47
CA SER A 97 -2.95 -0.97 -0.68
C SER A 97 -2.97 -0.47 -2.13
N LEU A 98 -3.21 -1.33 -3.13
CA LEU A 98 -3.36 -0.91 -4.53
C LEU A 98 -4.65 -0.12 -4.75
N LEU A 99 -5.70 -0.44 -4.00
CA LEU A 99 -6.98 0.27 -4.09
C LEU A 99 -6.97 1.60 -3.33
N CYS A 100 -6.11 1.72 -2.32
CA CYS A 100 -6.04 2.88 -1.43
C CYS A 100 -5.89 4.22 -2.18
N PRO A 101 -4.94 4.40 -3.12
CA PRO A 101 -4.81 5.63 -3.91
C PRO A 101 -6.03 5.98 -4.76
N LEU A 102 -6.90 5.01 -5.06
CA LEU A 102 -8.06 5.19 -5.94
C LEU A 102 -9.31 5.66 -5.19
N TYR A 103 -9.36 5.56 -3.85
CA TYR A 103 -10.57 5.91 -3.10
C TYR A 103 -10.97 7.38 -3.27
N VAL A 104 -10.02 8.32 -3.19
CA VAL A 104 -10.32 9.74 -3.33
C VAL A 104 -10.72 10.10 -4.78
N PRO A 105 -9.97 9.70 -5.83
CA PRO A 105 -10.37 9.97 -7.21
C PRO A 105 -11.73 9.39 -7.60
N VAL A 106 -12.05 8.17 -7.15
CA VAL A 106 -13.29 7.48 -7.55
C VAL A 106 -14.51 8.01 -6.80
N SER A 107 -14.36 8.35 -5.52
CA SER A 107 -15.48 8.81 -4.69
C SER A 107 -15.67 10.32 -4.66
N GLY A 108 -14.63 11.09 -4.98
CA GLY A 108 -14.60 12.54 -4.78
C GLY A 108 -14.66 12.97 -3.30
N SER A 109 -14.48 12.05 -2.35
CA SER A 109 -14.69 12.31 -0.92
C SER A 109 -13.46 12.02 -0.08
N ALA A 110 -13.04 13.02 0.72
CA ALA A 110 -12.00 12.84 1.73
C ALA A 110 -12.37 11.80 2.80
N ILE A 111 -13.66 11.64 3.11
CA ILE A 111 -14.14 10.65 4.08
C ILE A 111 -13.88 9.23 3.56
N ALA A 112 -14.08 8.99 2.26
CA ALA A 112 -13.79 7.69 1.66
C ALA A 112 -12.28 7.39 1.70
N GLY A 113 -11.42 8.38 1.43
CA GLY A 113 -9.96 8.24 1.59
C GLY A 113 -9.57 7.92 3.03
N PHE A 114 -10.16 8.61 4.01
CA PHE A 114 -9.95 8.34 5.44
C PHE A 114 -10.34 6.91 5.82
N LEU A 115 -11.56 6.48 5.49
CA LEU A 115 -12.04 5.12 5.79
C LEU A 115 -11.18 4.06 5.08
N GLY A 116 -10.75 4.33 3.85
CA GLY A 116 -9.83 3.46 3.10
C GLY A 116 -8.48 3.30 3.80
N ASN A 117 -7.89 4.39 4.30
CA ASN A 117 -6.65 4.34 5.08
C ASN A 117 -6.83 3.55 6.38
N VAL A 118 -7.88 3.83 7.15
CA VAL A 118 -8.17 3.13 8.41
C VAL A 118 -8.36 1.64 8.19
N ALA A 119 -9.17 1.26 7.19
CA ALA A 119 -9.37 -0.14 6.83
C ALA A 119 -8.05 -0.82 6.45
N THR A 120 -7.21 -0.15 5.65
CA THR A 120 -5.91 -0.69 5.23
C THR A 120 -4.94 -0.81 6.40
N ILE A 121 -4.95 0.13 7.36
CA ILE A 121 -4.15 0.05 8.61
C ILE A 121 -4.58 -1.17 9.45
N VAL A 122 -5.88 -1.42 9.58
CA VAL A 122 -6.37 -2.60 10.33
C VAL A 122 -5.91 -3.90 9.65
N ILE A 123 -6.04 -3.98 8.33
CA ILE A 123 -5.54 -5.13 7.54
C ILE A 123 -4.02 -5.27 7.74
N ALA A 124 -3.27 -4.17 7.72
CA ALA A 124 -1.83 -4.16 7.93
C ALA A 124 -1.46 -4.66 9.33
N ALA A 125 -2.16 -4.23 10.37
CA ALA A 125 -1.94 -4.68 11.75
C ALA A 125 -2.15 -6.19 11.89
N VAL A 126 -3.20 -6.74 11.28
CA VAL A 126 -3.44 -8.20 11.28
C VAL A 126 -2.34 -8.93 10.48
N ALA A 127 -1.95 -8.41 9.32
CA ALA A 127 -0.87 -8.99 8.52
C ALA A 127 0.47 -8.99 9.28
N ILE A 128 0.80 -7.89 9.96
CA ILE A 128 1.98 -7.76 10.81
C ILE A 128 1.91 -8.76 11.97
N GLY A 129 0.79 -8.86 12.67
CA GLY A 129 0.62 -9.81 13.77
C GLY A 129 0.84 -11.25 13.33
N LEU A 130 0.23 -11.66 12.20
CA LEU A 130 0.42 -12.99 11.63
C LEU A 130 1.85 -13.23 11.13
N ALA A 131 2.48 -12.23 10.51
CA ALA A 131 3.86 -12.32 10.06
C ALA A 131 4.83 -12.39 11.25
N TRP A 132 4.59 -11.63 12.32
CA TRP A 132 5.45 -11.53 13.50
C TRP A 132 5.59 -12.87 14.23
N LEU A 133 4.51 -13.65 14.29
CA LEU A 133 4.51 -15.00 14.85
C LEU A 133 5.44 -15.96 14.09
N ARG A 134 5.85 -15.61 12.86
CA ARG A 134 6.66 -16.47 12.01
C ARG A 134 8.05 -15.91 11.67
N SER A 135 8.11 -14.64 11.29
CA SER A 135 9.31 -13.94 10.88
C SER A 135 9.20 -12.48 11.28
N ARG A 136 10.01 -12.07 12.26
CA ARG A 136 10.07 -10.67 12.70
C ARG A 136 10.54 -9.78 11.56
N ASP A 137 11.48 -10.25 10.76
CA ASP A 137 12.01 -9.50 9.60
C ASP A 137 10.89 -9.23 8.58
N ALA A 138 10.10 -10.24 8.23
CA ALA A 138 8.95 -10.05 7.33
C ALA A 138 7.92 -9.07 7.92
N ALA A 139 7.69 -9.10 9.23
CA ALA A 139 6.78 -8.17 9.89
C ALA A 139 7.32 -6.73 9.90
N PHE A 140 8.63 -6.53 10.14
CA PHE A 140 9.26 -5.21 10.09
C PHE A 140 9.17 -4.57 8.71
N LEU A 141 9.23 -5.35 7.63
CA LEU A 141 9.05 -4.85 6.26
C LEU A 141 7.65 -4.30 6.00
N LEU A 142 6.65 -4.67 6.80
CA LEU A 142 5.27 -4.17 6.67
C LEU A 142 5.01 -2.90 7.50
N VAL A 143 5.83 -2.61 8.51
CA VAL A 143 5.66 -1.45 9.40
C VAL A 143 5.71 -0.10 8.66
N PRO A 144 6.63 0.12 7.69
CA PRO A 144 6.67 1.38 6.93
C PRO A 144 5.35 1.75 6.25
N LEU A 145 4.54 0.76 5.85
CA LEU A 145 3.21 1.01 5.28
C LEU A 145 2.27 1.64 6.30
N VAL A 146 2.26 1.16 7.53
CA VAL A 146 1.39 1.71 8.60
C VAL A 146 1.78 3.14 8.91
N LEU A 147 3.07 3.44 8.96
CA LEU A 147 3.58 4.80 9.15
C LEU A 147 3.15 5.73 8.01
N TRP A 148 3.28 5.24 6.77
CA TRP A 148 2.85 5.99 5.59
C TRP A 148 1.34 6.26 5.58
N LEU A 149 0.51 5.25 5.86
CA LEU A 149 -0.95 5.42 5.91
C LEU A 149 -1.38 6.33 7.07
N SER A 150 -0.68 6.29 8.20
CA SER A 150 -0.90 7.22 9.32
C SER A 150 -0.59 8.66 8.91
N PHE A 151 0.54 8.87 8.23
CA PHE A 151 0.90 10.16 7.68
C PHE A 151 -0.11 10.67 6.65
N ALA A 152 -0.52 9.83 5.69
CA ALA A 152 -1.55 10.16 4.71
C ALA A 152 -2.89 10.51 5.36
N THR A 153 -3.25 9.82 6.45
CA THR A 153 -4.46 10.11 7.24
C THR A 153 -4.37 11.49 7.91
N LEU A 154 -3.21 11.85 8.45
CA LEU A 154 -2.99 13.18 9.02
C LEU A 154 -3.12 14.28 7.96
N LEU A 155 -2.62 14.07 6.74
CA LEU A 155 -2.79 15.03 5.65
C LEU A 155 -4.28 15.31 5.34
N ILE A 156 -5.13 14.27 5.36
CA ILE A 156 -6.58 14.42 5.15
C ILE A 156 -7.21 15.29 6.25
N PHE A 157 -6.79 15.14 7.52
CA PHE A 157 -7.32 15.94 8.64
C PHE A 157 -6.87 17.40 8.60
N VAL A 158 -5.61 17.65 8.25
CA VAL A 158 -5.03 19.00 8.31
C VAL A 158 -5.48 19.87 7.14
N GLN A 159 -5.95 19.29 6.03
CA GLN A 159 -6.44 20.05 4.88
C GLN A 159 -7.78 20.75 5.20
N PRO A 160 -7.82 22.09 5.41
CA PRO A 160 -8.97 22.76 6.02
C PRO A 160 -10.21 22.93 5.11
N GLY A 161 -10.25 22.30 3.93
CA GLY A 161 -11.23 22.61 2.87
C GLY A 161 -11.96 21.42 2.24
N GLN A 162 -11.86 20.22 2.83
CA GLN A 162 -12.49 18.99 2.30
C GLN A 162 -13.75 18.55 3.08
N LEU A 163 -14.08 19.23 4.19
CA LEU A 163 -15.21 18.89 5.08
C LEU A 163 -16.43 19.82 4.93
N GLN A 164 -16.40 20.79 4.01
CA GLN A 164 -17.60 21.57 3.71
C GLN A 164 -18.46 20.80 2.70
N PRO A 165 -19.65 20.30 3.08
CA PRO A 165 -20.63 19.87 2.08
C PRO A 165 -20.97 21.10 1.23
N THR A 166 -20.85 20.94 -0.09
CA THR A 166 -21.42 21.88 -1.06
C THR A 166 -22.88 22.10 -0.69
N GLN A 167 -23.22 23.31 -0.25
CA GLN A 167 -24.60 23.78 -0.19
C GLN A 167 -25.09 24.16 -1.58
#